data_AF-A0A929E0P1-F1
#
_entry.id   AF-A0A929E0P1-F1
#
_cell.length_a   1.000
_cell.length_b   1.000
_cell.length_c   1.000
_cell.angle_alpha   90.00
_cell.angle_beta   90.00
_cell.angle_gamma   90.00
#
_symmetry.space_group_name_H-M   'P 1'
#
loop_
_entity.id
_entity.type
_entity.pdbx_description
1 polymer ?
#
loop_
_entity_poly.entity_id
_entity_poly.type
_entity_poly.pdbx_seq_one_letter_code
_entity_poly.pdbx_strand_id
1 'polypeptide(L)' 'VNAILLQEYIQLGQRIKSFCVEVRKADEFVVVGEATTIGYKRILTFDTVQTDEIKITIRDSRAAPVLSEIQLYRFPNL' A
#
# COMPACT_ATOMS: atom_id res chain seq x y z
N VAL A 1 8.75 9.31 -4.18
CA VAL A 1 8.19 7.96 -4.38
C VAL A 1 6.93 8.07 -5.23
N ASN A 2 6.66 7.10 -6.09
CA ASN A 2 5.45 7.09 -6.93
C ASN A 2 4.84 5.68 -7.10
N ALA A 3 5.41 4.67 -6.43
CA ALA A 3 4.85 3.34 -6.41
C ALA A 3 5.11 2.66 -5.07
N ILE A 4 4.16 1.84 -4.64
CA ILE A 4 4.28 0.94 -3.49
C ILE A 4 3.92 -0.47 -3.91
N LEU A 5 4.72 -1.44 -3.47
CA LEU A 5 4.45 -2.86 -3.59
C LEU A 5 4.13 -3.43 -2.22
N LEU A 6 2.99 -4.12 -2.13
CA LEU A 6 2.56 -4.84 -0.96
C LEU A 6 2.39 -6.31 -1.31
N GLN A 7 2.73 -7.18 -0.36
CA GLN A 7 2.61 -8.62 -0.53
C GLN A 7 2.13 -9.27 0.77
N GLU A 8 1.03 -10.02 0.70
CA GLU A 8 0.59 -10.87 1.81
C GLU A 8 1.45 -12.14 1.89
N TYR A 9 1.58 -12.70 3.09
CA TYR A 9 2.19 -14.01 3.26
C TYR A 9 1.20 -15.11 2.84
N ILE A 10 1.14 -15.36 1.53
CA ILE A 10 0.06 -16.14 0.89
C ILE A 10 -0.03 -17.59 1.39
N GLN A 11 1.04 -18.16 1.98
CA GLN A 11 1.00 -19.47 2.62
C GLN A 11 -0.05 -19.56 3.75
N LEU A 12 -0.40 -18.44 4.38
CA LEU A 12 -1.43 -18.34 5.40
C LEU A 12 -2.79 -17.83 4.87
N GLY A 13 -2.94 -17.83 3.54
CA GLY A 13 -4.12 -17.39 2.82
C GLY A 13 -4.13 -15.89 2.51
N GLN A 14 -4.99 -15.51 1.56
CA GLN A 14 -5.27 -14.11 1.23
C GLN A 14 -6.36 -13.56 2.17
N ARG A 15 -6.05 -12.50 2.92
CA ARG A 15 -6.89 -12.03 4.03
C ARG A 15 -7.44 -10.63 3.77
N ILE A 16 -6.63 -9.70 3.26
CA ILE A 16 -7.01 -8.30 3.07
C ILE A 16 -8.09 -8.17 1.99
N LYS A 17 -9.18 -7.47 2.32
CA LYS A 17 -10.33 -7.21 1.43
C LYS A 17 -10.43 -5.75 0.99
N SER A 18 -9.95 -4.81 1.79
CA SER A 18 -9.81 -3.40 1.40
C SER A 18 -8.73 -2.69 2.20
N PHE A 19 -8.00 -1.80 1.53
CA PHE A 19 -6.98 -0.95 2.13
C PHE A 19 -6.80 0.36 1.35
N CYS A 20 -6.22 1.35 2.00
CA CYS A 20 -5.72 2.56 1.34
C CYS A 20 -4.28 2.84 1.71
N VAL A 21 -3.61 3.58 0.84
CA VAL A 21 -2.27 4.12 1.03
C VAL A 21 -2.39 5.63 1.09
N GLU A 22 -1.83 6.20 2.14
CA GLU A 22 -1.81 7.62 2.43
C GLU A 22 -0.36 8.08 2.56
N VAL A 23 -0.10 9.32 2.20
CA VAL A 23 1.21 9.96 2.37
C VAL A 23 1.05 11.21 3.21
N ARG A 24 2.04 11.51 4.06
CA ARG A 24 2.05 12.76 4.80
C ARG A 24 2.35 13.92 3.84
N LYS A 25 1.46 14.90 3.79
CA LYS A 25 1.67 16.20 3.15
C LYS A 25 1.46 17.29 4.20
N ALA A 26 2.53 18.02 4.52
CA ALA A 26 2.56 18.90 5.69
C ALA A 26 2.13 18.12 6.95
N ASP A 27 1.06 18.53 7.62
CA ASP A 27 0.60 17.89 8.86
C ASP A 27 -0.53 16.87 8.66
N GLU A 28 -0.94 16.61 7.42
CA GLU A 28 -2.10 15.75 7.12
C GLU A 28 -1.72 14.52 6.31
N PHE A 29 -2.50 13.44 6.49
CA PHE A 29 -2.42 12.25 5.66
C PHE A 29 -3.42 12.36 4.52
N VAL A 30 -2.91 12.27 3.29
CA VAL A 30 -3.71 12.33 2.07
C VAL A 30 -3.65 10.99 1.36
N VAL A 31 -4.82 10.44 1.02
CA VAL A 31 -4.92 9.19 0.26
C VAL A 31 -4.32 9.38 -1.13
N VAL A 32 -3.40 8.49 -1.51
CA VAL A 32 -2.78 8.44 -2.84
C VAL A 32 -3.17 7.21 -3.64
N GLY A 33 -3.74 6.19 -3.00
CA GLY A 33 -4.23 5.00 -3.68
C GLY A 33 -5.11 4.14 -2.80
N GLU A 34 -6.12 3.51 -3.41
CA GLU A 34 -7.02 2.57 -2.74
C GLU A 34 -7.14 1.30 -3.57
N ALA A 35 -7.27 0.16 -2.88
CA ALA A 35 -7.53 -1.10 -3.53
C ALA A 35 -8.24 -2.07 -2.59
N THR A 36 -8.80 -3.13 -3.18
CA THR A 36 -9.47 -4.18 -2.43
C THR A 36 -8.45 -5.18 -1.87
N THR A 37 -7.91 -6.04 -2.73
CA THR A 37 -7.04 -7.15 -2.32
C THR A 37 -5.56 -6.86 -2.56
N ILE A 38 -4.69 -7.50 -1.76
CA ILE A 38 -3.24 -7.53 -1.97
C ILE A 38 -2.81 -8.88 -2.58
N GLY A 39 -3.07 -9.99 -1.89
CA GLY A 39 -2.70 -11.32 -2.36
C GLY A 39 -1.19 -11.51 -2.49
N TYR A 40 -0.75 -12.26 -3.52
CA TYR A 40 0.67 -12.53 -3.73
C TYR A 40 1.48 -11.27 -4.05
N LYS A 41 0.92 -10.29 -4.75
CA LYS A 41 1.62 -9.03 -5.02
C LYS A 41 0.65 -7.98 -5.51
N ARG A 42 0.73 -6.78 -4.95
CA ARG A 42 -0.04 -5.61 -5.40
C ARG A 42 0.88 -4.41 -5.52
N ILE A 43 0.96 -3.86 -6.72
CA ILE A 43 1.66 -2.60 -6.99
C ILE A 43 0.60 -1.52 -7.18
N LEU A 44 0.68 -0.45 -6.40
CA LEU A 44 -0.09 0.77 -6.61
C LEU A 44 0.86 1.88 -7.03
N THR A 45 0.56 2.51 -8.15
CA THR A 45 1.25 3.70 -8.63
C THR A 45 0.40 4.93 -8.35
N PHE A 46 1.04 6.05 -8.06
CA PHE A 46 0.40 7.32 -7.74
C PHE A 46 1.32 8.48 -8.18
N ASP A 47 0.81 9.70 -8.18
CA ASP A 47 1.61 10.88 -8.55
C ASP A 47 2.88 10.98 -7.70
N THR A 48 3.98 11.36 -8.34
CA THR A 48 5.28 11.48 -7.66
C THR A 48 5.18 12.46 -6.50
N VAL A 49 5.42 11.94 -5.29
CA VAL A 49 5.38 12.71 -4.04
C VAL A 49 6.72 12.62 -3.32
N GLN A 50 7.10 13.73 -2.69
CA GLN A 50 8.16 13.78 -1.69
C GLN A 50 7.49 13.73 -0.32
N THR A 51 7.83 12.73 0.48
CA THR A 51 7.26 12.48 1.80
C THR A 51 8.27 11.67 2.61
N ASP A 52 8.21 11.81 3.93
CA ASP A 52 8.96 11.05 4.93
C ASP A 52 8.10 9.98 5.61
N GLU A 53 6.77 10.09 5.52
CA GLU A 53 5.83 9.16 6.13
C GLU A 53 4.82 8.60 5.11
N ILE A 54 4.64 7.27 5.15
CA ILE A 54 3.60 6.56 4.42
C ILE A 54 2.77 5.76 5.41
N LYS A 55 1.45 5.82 5.25
CA LYS A 55 0.49 5.06 6.05
C LYS A 55 -0.28 4.12 5.16
N ILE A 56 -0.37 2.86 5.59
CA ILE A 56 -1.21 1.84 4.96
C ILE A 56 -2.31 1.52 5.96
N THR A 57 -3.55 1.82 5.59
CA THR A 57 -4.70 1.56 6.44
C THR A 57 -5.47 0.37 5.87
N ILE A 58 -5.41 -0.77 6.56
CA ILE A 58 -6.22 -1.95 6.24
C ILE A 58 -7.63 -1.72 6.79
N ARG A 59 -8.59 -1.50 5.91
CA ARG A 59 -9.98 -1.17 6.27
C ARG A 59 -10.83 -2.40 6.54
N ASP A 60 -10.55 -3.50 5.85
CA ASP A 60 -11.30 -4.75 6.01
C ASP A 60 -10.44 -5.98 5.68
N SER A 61 -10.61 -7.06 6.44
CA SER A 61 -9.85 -8.31 6.29
C SER A 61 -10.65 -9.52 6.77
N ARG A 62 -10.42 -10.68 6.14
CA ARG A 62 -11.05 -11.96 6.51
C ARG A 62 -10.49 -12.56 7.80
N ALA A 63 -9.28 -12.16 8.20
CA ALA A 63 -8.59 -12.58 9.41
C ALA A 63 -7.49 -11.55 9.75
N ALA A 64 -6.70 -11.78 10.80
CA ALA A 64 -5.54 -10.92 11.10
C ALA A 64 -4.63 -10.78 9.87
N PRO A 65 -4.40 -9.57 9.31
CA PRO A 65 -3.57 -9.39 8.13
C PRO A 65 -2.13 -9.83 8.37
N VAL A 66 -1.49 -10.43 7.37
CA VAL A 66 -0.08 -10.82 7.42
C VAL A 66 0.60 -10.36 6.14
N LEU A 67 1.44 -9.33 6.26
CA LEU A 67 2.27 -8.84 5.16
C LEU A 67 3.66 -9.46 5.27
N SER A 68 4.23 -9.85 4.13
CA SER A 68 5.62 -10.32 4.05
C SER A 68 6.55 -9.25 3.50
N GLU A 69 6.07 -8.37 2.62
CA GLU A 69 6.87 -7.29 2.05
C GLU A 69 6.08 -6.00 1.89
N ILE A 70 6.76 -4.89 2.15
CA ILE A 70 6.35 -3.53 1.82
C ILE A 70 7.55 -2.88 1.16
N GLN A 71 7.42 -2.47 -0.10
CA GLN A 71 8.50 -1.86 -0.85
C GLN A 71 8.04 -0.57 -1.51
N LEU A 72 8.92 0.43 -1.57
CA LEU A 72 8.66 1.72 -2.19
C LEU A 72 9.60 1.93 -3.37
N TYR A 73 9.06 2.45 -4.47
CA TYR A 73 9.85 2.72 -5.67
C TYR A 73 9.64 4.13 -6.19
N ARG A 74 10.66 4.59 -6.93
CA ARG A 74 10.58 5.75 -7.80
C ARG A 74 10.75 5.27 -9.23
N PHE A 75 9.64 4.97 -9.89
CA PHE A 75 9.64 4.73 -11.33
C PHE A 75 10.00 6.02 -12.07
N PRO A 76 10.72 5.94 -13.20
CA PRO A 76 10.95 7.10 -14.05
C PRO A 76 9.60 7.65 -14.54
N ASN A 77 9.50 8.98 -14.66
CA ASN A 77 8.34 9.60 -15.29
C ASN A 77 8.31 9.17 -16.77
N LEU A 78 7.15 8.69 -17.24
CA LEU A 78 6.91 8.43 -18.67
C LEU A 78 6.87 9.75 -19.46
#